data_AF-A0A0U2RUH3-F1
#
_entry.id   AF-A0A0U2RUH3-F1
#
_cell.length_a   1.000
_cell.length_b   1.000
_cell.length_c   1.000
_cell.angle_alpha   90.00
_cell.angle_beta   90.00
_cell.angle_gamma   90.00
#
_symmetry.space_group_name_H-M   'P 1'
#
loop_
_entity.id
_entity.type
_entity.pdbx_description
1 polymer ?
#
loop_
_entity_poly.entity_id
_entity_poly.type
_entity_poly.pdbx_seq_one_letter_code
_entity_poly.pdbx_strand_id
1 'polypeptide(L)' 'IGLWGKLNPDELGPQALARCLIVYPWTQRYFASFGNLSSPAAIMGNPKVAAHGRTVMGGLERAIKNM' A
#
# COMPACT_ATOMS: atom_id res chain seq x y z
N ILE A 1 -2.53 -14.44 -15.15
CA ILE A 1 -1.05 -14.54 -15.03
C ILE A 1 -0.27 -13.46 -15.80
N GLY A 2 -0.68 -13.07 -17.02
CA GLY A 2 0.13 -12.20 -17.89
C GLY A 2 0.53 -10.82 -17.35
N LEU A 3 -0.39 -10.05 -16.75
CA LEU A 3 -0.06 -8.73 -16.19
C LEU A 3 0.63 -8.85 -14.82
N TRP A 4 0.12 -9.72 -13.94
CA TRP A 4 0.61 -9.85 -12.56
C TRP A 4 2.10 -10.16 -12.48
N GLY A 5 2.61 -11.04 -13.34
CA GLY A 5 4.04 -11.40 -13.36
C GLY A 5 4.98 -10.26 -13.79
N LYS A 6 4.46 -9.14 -14.28
CA LYS A 6 5.23 -7.95 -14.67
C LYS A 6 5.23 -6.86 -13.60
N LEU A 7 4.44 -7.03 -12.54
CA LEU A 7 4.30 -6.05 -11.47
C LEU A 7 5.40 -6.28 -10.43
N ASN A 8 6.06 -5.21 -9.99
CA ASN A 8 6.95 -5.24 -8.84
C ASN A 8 6.16 -4.91 -7.55
N PRO A 9 5.92 -5.88 -6.65
CA PRO A 9 5.14 -5.65 -5.43
C PRO A 9 5.80 -4.66 -4.46
N ASP A 10 7.14 -4.62 -4.45
CA ASP A 10 7.92 -3.76 -3.56
C ASP A 10 7.85 -2.29 -3.95
N GLU A 11 7.51 -2.02 -5.21
CA GLU A 11 7.30 -0.66 -5.72
C GLU A 11 5.82 -0.28 -5.69
N LEU A 12 4.96 -1.13 -6.27
CA LEU A 12 3.56 -0.80 -6.48
C LEU A 12 2.74 -0.81 -5.19
N GLY A 13 3.02 -1.71 -4.25
CA GLY A 13 2.33 -1.78 -2.98
C GLY A 13 2.44 -0.48 -2.18
N PRO A 14 3.67 0.01 -1.89
CA PRO A 14 3.87 1.29 -1.22
C PRO A 14 3.21 2.46 -1.95
N GLN A 15 3.37 2.55 -3.27
CA GLN A 15 2.80 3.66 -4.05
C GLN A 15 1.27 3.65 -4.03
N ALA A 16 0.64 2.48 -4.16
CA ALA A 16 -0.82 2.36 -4.16
C ALA A 16 -1.42 2.72 -2.80
N LEU A 17 -0.85 2.19 -1.70
CA LEU A 17 -1.35 2.50 -0.37
C LEU A 17 -1.12 3.97 -0.01
N ALA A 18 0.05 4.54 -0.34
CA ALA A 18 0.32 5.95 -0.12
C ALA A 18 -0.67 6.85 -0.89
N ARG A 19 -0.94 6.56 -2.17
CA ARG A 19 -1.96 7.29 -2.95
C ARG A 19 -3.34 7.19 -2.32
N CYS A 20 -3.73 6.01 -1.83
CA CYS A 20 -5.01 5.83 -1.13
C CYS A 20 -5.11 6.75 0.10
N LEU A 21 -4.07 6.80 0.94
CA LEU A 21 -4.05 7.65 2.14
C LEU A 21 -3.99 9.15 1.85
N ILE A 22 -3.42 9.55 0.71
CA ILE A 22 -3.33 10.95 0.28
C ILE A 22 -4.64 11.41 -0.35
N VAL A 23 -5.16 10.67 -1.33
CA VAL A 23 -6.34 11.05 -2.11
C VAL A 23 -7.62 10.85 -1.30
N TYR A 24 -7.63 9.85 -0.41
CA TYR A 24 -8.76 9.50 0.43
C TYR A 24 -8.37 9.61 1.91
N PRO A 25 -8.17 10.83 2.44
CA PRO A 25 -7.59 11.04 3.77
C PRO A 25 -8.44 10.44 4.91
N TRP A 26 -9.74 10.24 4.72
CA TRP A 26 -10.58 9.56 5.70
C TRP A 26 -10.14 8.11 5.98
N THR A 27 -9.40 7.48 5.08
CA THR A 27 -8.87 6.12 5.26
C THR A 27 -7.74 6.06 6.29
N GLN A 28 -7.07 7.18 6.58
CA GLN A 28 -6.00 7.26 7.57
C GLN A 28 -6.46 6.83 8.98
N ARG A 29 -7.76 6.97 9.29
CA ARG A 29 -8.35 6.55 10.58
C ARG A 29 -8.13 5.07 10.92
N TYR A 30 -7.96 4.22 9.91
CA TYR A 30 -7.75 2.77 10.09
C TYR A 30 -6.27 2.43 10.39
N PHE A 31 -5.36 3.38 10.20
CA PHE A 31 -3.92 3.18 10.27
C PHE A 31 -3.27 4.03 11.37
N ALA A 32 -3.97 4.28 12.48
CA ALA A 32 -3.48 5.09 13.59
C ALA A 32 -2.12 4.61 14.15
N SER A 33 -1.86 3.30 14.12
CA SER A 33 -0.59 2.71 14.57
C SER A 33 0.61 3.00 13.65
N PHE A 34 0.39 3.61 12.47
CA PHE A 34 1.45 3.94 11.52
C PHE A 34 2.16 5.24 11.87
N GLY A 35 1.67 5.98 12.87
CA GLY A 35 2.26 7.24 13.32
C GLY A 35 1.86 8.39 12.41
N ASN A 36 2.83 9.21 11.99
CA ASN A 36 2.53 10.42 11.25
C ASN A 36 2.06 10.11 9.80
N LEU A 37 0.82 10.49 9.50
CA LEU A 37 0.19 10.42 8.17
C LEU A 37 -0.42 11.78 7.74
N SER A 38 -0.05 12.88 8.39
CA SER A 38 -0.73 14.18 8.24
C SER A 38 -0.43 14.93 6.94
N SER A 39 0.59 14.52 6.18
CA SER A 39 0.97 15.16 4.92
C SER A 39 1.40 14.13 3.87
N PRO A 40 1.34 14.46 2.57
CA PRO A 40 1.81 13.58 1.51
C PRO A 40 3.27 13.14 1.70
N ALA A 41 4.15 14.05 2.10
CA ALA A 41 5.56 13.72 2.37
C ALA A 41 5.70 12.75 3.55
N ALA A 42 4.93 12.95 4.63
CA ALA A 42 4.91 12.04 5.78
C ALA A 42 4.42 10.64 5.38
N ILE A 43 3.35 10.56 4.57
CA ILE A 43 2.79 9.29 4.08
C ILE A 43 3.79 8.57 3.17
N MET A 44 4.37 9.27 2.18
CA MET A 44 5.31 8.70 1.21
C MET A 44 6.61 8.23 1.86
N GLY A 45 7.08 8.91 2.92
CA GLY A 45 8.27 8.54 3.68
C GLY A 45 8.03 7.54 4.80
N ASN A 46 6.79 7.08 5.03
CA ASN A 46 6.48 6.24 6.18
C ASN A 46 6.82 4.76 5.92
N PRO A 47 7.77 4.15 6.68
CA PRO A 47 8.17 2.76 6.45
C PRO A 47 7.05 1.76 6.75
N LYS A 48 6.10 2.09 7.64
CA LYS A 48 4.94 1.23 7.95
C LYS A 48 3.91 1.25 6.81
N VAL A 49 3.73 2.38 6.14
CA VAL A 49 2.91 2.47 4.91
C VAL A 49 3.54 1.61 3.81
N ALA A 50 4.85 1.73 3.59
CA ALA A 50 5.53 0.90 2.60
C ALA A 50 5.42 -0.60 2.92
N ALA A 51 5.67 -1.00 4.17
CA ALA A 51 5.56 -2.38 4.60
C ALA A 51 4.12 -2.92 4.44
N HIS A 52 3.10 -2.16 4.82
CA HIS A 52 1.72 -2.61 4.70
C HIS A 52 1.26 -2.67 3.23
N GLY A 53 1.76 -1.76 2.38
CA GLY A 53 1.55 -1.83 0.94
C GLY A 53 2.00 -3.15 0.34
N ARG A 54 3.15 -3.69 0.77
CA ARG A 54 3.62 -5.03 0.38
C ARG A 54 2.69 -6.14 0.89
N THR A 55 2.21 -6.04 2.13
CA THR A 55 1.23 -7.00 2.68
C THR A 55 -0.04 -7.06 1.84
N VAL A 56 -0.56 -5.92 1.40
CA VAL A 56 -1.74 -5.85 0.51
C VAL A 56 -1.46 -6.56 -0.82
N MET A 57 -0.30 -6.33 -1.43
CA MET A 57 0.09 -7.01 -2.67
C MET A 57 0.20 -8.54 -2.50
N GLY A 58 0.73 -9.02 -1.37
CA GLY A 58 0.75 -10.46 -1.05
C GLY A 58 -0.66 -11.05 -0.86
N GLY A 59 -1.62 -10.26 -0.39
CA GLY A 59 -3.04 -10.62 -0.40
C GLY A 59 -3.59 -10.85 -1.80
N LEU A 60 -3.30 -9.92 -2.72
CA LEU A 60 -3.69 -10.02 -4.12
C LEU A 60 -3.01 -11.21 -4.84
N GLU A 61 -1.75 -11.49 -4.54
CA GLU A 61 -1.05 -12.65 -5.09
C GLU A 61 -1.77 -13.96 -4.72
N ARG A 62 -2.18 -14.10 -3.45
CA ARG A 62 -2.96 -15.26 -3.00
C ARG A 62 -4.30 -15.34 -3.72
N ALA A 63 -4.99 -14.22 -3.91
CA ALA A 63 -6.25 -14.20 -4.65
C ALA A 63 -6.06 -14.71 -6.10
N ILE A 64 -5.03 -14.23 -6.81
CA ILE A 64 -4.74 -14.63 -8.19
C ILE A 64 -4.37 -16.12 -8.31
N LYS A 65 -3.68 -16.67 -7.31
CA LYS A 65 -3.35 -18.11 -7.27
C LYS A 65 -4.58 -19.01 -7.02
N ASN A 66 -5.68 -18.45 -6.52
CA ASN A 66 -6.92 -19.17 -6.20
C ASN A 66 -8.10 -18.68 -7.06
N MET A 67 -7.81 -18.07 -8.22
CA MET A 67 -8.79 -17.71 -9.24
C MET A 67 -9.07 -18.88 -10.19
#